data_AF-A0A966YY56-F1
#
_entry.id   AF-A0A966YY56-F1
#
_cell.length_a   1.000
_cell.length_b   1.000
_cell.length_c   1.000
_cell.angle_alpha   90.00
_cell.angle_beta   90.00
_cell.angle_gamma   90.00
#
_symmetry.space_group_name_H-M   'P 1'
#
loop_
_entity.id
_entity.type
_entity.pdbx_description
1 polymer ?
#
loop_
_entity_poly.entity_id
_entity_poly.type
_entity_poly.pdbx_seq_one_letter_code
_entity_poly.pdbx_strand_id
1 'polypeptide(L)'
;GGPWSSGDRRFTPHRSERRVAVRDLAGEVHEVVPVPGDHTDEVDAHLQAALGDLYDAVDVEIIMNDPASLSPTDTPLWDSIQRAVGKPFPGMSITPQLVVGFTDARVYRNMGSIAYGAGLFSPSVSPGEFSTRFHGNDERVDVESLELSTNFWIDVAKDLLG
;
A
#
# COMPACT_ATOMS: atom_id res chain seq x y z
N GLY A 1 27.21 -14.94 -6.94
CA GLY A 1 26.71 -13.85 -6.08
C GLY A 1 25.34 -13.49 -6.60
N GLY A 2 24.29 -13.91 -5.91
CA GLY A 2 22.91 -13.60 -6.31
C GLY A 2 22.57 -12.14 -5.99
N PRO A 3 21.49 -11.58 -6.57
CA PRO A 3 21.10 -10.17 -6.47
C PRO A 3 20.70 -9.70 -5.06
N TRP A 4 20.92 -10.53 -4.03
CA TRP A 4 20.46 -10.35 -2.65
C TRP A 4 21.61 -10.59 -1.66
N SER A 5 22.67 -9.79 -1.72
CA SER A 5 23.69 -9.77 -0.67
C SER A 5 23.79 -8.41 0.01
N SER A 6 23.79 -8.48 1.35
CA SER A 6 24.02 -7.45 2.37
C SER A 6 22.95 -6.37 2.59
N GLY A 7 22.29 -6.45 3.74
CA GLY A 7 21.96 -5.28 4.56
C GLY A 7 20.50 -4.86 4.64
N ASP A 8 19.76 -4.92 3.53
CA ASP A 8 18.40 -4.36 3.50
C ASP A 8 17.45 -5.29 2.77
N ARG A 9 16.92 -6.25 3.52
CA ARG A 9 15.81 -7.07 3.05
C ARG A 9 14.55 -6.40 3.60
N ARG A 10 13.86 -5.66 2.74
CA ARG A 10 12.64 -4.93 3.07
C ARG A 10 11.46 -5.87 2.91
N PHE A 11 10.79 -6.14 4.03
CA PHE A 11 9.47 -6.75 4.04
C PHE A 11 8.42 -5.64 4.22
N THR A 12 7.28 -5.77 3.53
CA THR A 12 6.38 -4.64 3.25
C THR A 12 5.05 -4.72 4.01
N PRO A 13 4.96 -4.17 5.22
CA PRO A 13 3.68 -3.85 5.81
C PRO A 13 3.06 -2.59 5.15
N HIS A 14 1.80 -2.70 4.73
CA HIS A 14 1.07 -1.72 3.92
C HIS A 14 0.44 -0.61 4.76
N ARG A 15 0.47 0.60 4.20
CA ARG A 15 -0.09 1.85 4.72
C ARG A 15 -0.82 2.50 3.53
N SER A 16 -1.96 3.18 3.72
CA SER A 16 -2.77 3.66 2.57
C SER A 16 -3.06 5.17 2.58
N GLU A 17 -3.75 5.62 1.52
CA GLU A 17 -3.64 6.95 0.91
C GLU A 17 -4.95 7.72 0.83
N ARG A 18 -4.84 9.00 0.48
CA ARG A 18 -5.92 9.94 0.18
C ARG A 18 -6.19 9.94 -1.31
N ARG A 19 -7.43 10.20 -1.74
CA ARG A 19 -7.76 10.28 -3.18
C ARG A 19 -8.82 11.31 -3.51
N VAL A 20 -8.59 11.97 -4.64
CA VAL A 20 -9.53 12.87 -5.29
C VAL A 20 -9.70 12.39 -6.73
N ALA A 21 -10.89 11.95 -7.08
CA ALA A 21 -11.23 11.65 -8.48
C ALA A 21 -11.93 12.85 -9.10
N VAL A 22 -11.41 13.32 -10.23
CA VAL A 22 -11.93 14.46 -10.99
C VAL A 22 -12.40 14.00 -12.35
N ARG A 23 -13.62 14.38 -12.75
CA ARG A 23 -14.09 14.22 -14.12
C ARG A 23 -13.90 15.52 -14.90
N ASP A 24 -13.42 15.41 -16.14
CA ASP A 24 -13.33 16.54 -17.08
C ASP A 24 -14.52 16.63 -18.06
N LEU A 25 -14.53 17.65 -18.92
CA LEU A 25 -15.60 17.84 -19.93
C LEU A 25 -15.65 16.76 -21.00
N ALA A 26 -14.56 16.02 -21.24
CA ALA A 26 -14.56 14.87 -22.13
C ALA A 26 -15.17 13.62 -21.44
N GLY A 27 -15.48 13.73 -20.14
CA GLY A 27 -16.01 12.66 -19.32
C GLY A 27 -14.92 11.72 -18.80
N GLU A 28 -13.64 12.06 -19.00
CA GLU A 28 -12.52 11.27 -18.50
C GLU A 28 -12.36 11.48 -17.00
N VAL A 29 -12.06 10.41 -16.28
CA VAL A 29 -11.88 10.43 -14.82
C VAL A 29 -10.40 10.32 -14.51
N HIS A 30 -9.87 11.34 -13.85
CA HIS A 30 -8.49 11.45 -13.42
C HIS A 30 -8.41 11.25 -11.91
N GLU A 31 -7.56 10.32 -11.47
CA GLU A 31 -7.36 10.03 -10.05
C GLU A 31 -6.10 10.74 -9.54
N VAL A 32 -6.27 11.58 -8.52
CA VAL A 32 -5.17 12.25 -7.80
C VAL A 32 -4.99 11.55 -6.46
N VAL A 33 -3.76 11.22 -6.12
CA VAL A 33 -3.40 10.51 -4.87
C VAL A 33 -2.63 11.45 -3.92
N PRO A 34 -3.31 12.19 -3.03
CA PRO A 34 -2.63 12.97 -2.02
C PRO A 34 -1.99 12.14 -0.90
N VAL A 35 -1.00 12.73 -0.26
CA VAL A 35 -0.21 12.16 0.84
C VAL A 35 -0.90 12.50 2.18
N PRO A 36 -0.69 11.71 3.28
CA PRO A 36 -1.17 12.11 4.60
C PRO A 36 -0.72 13.51 4.99
N GLY A 37 -1.67 14.41 5.21
CA GLY A 37 -1.42 15.83 5.52
C GLY A 37 -1.96 16.79 4.45
N ASP A 38 -2.11 16.32 3.21
CA ASP A 38 -2.65 17.14 2.14
C ASP A 38 -4.16 17.40 2.33
N HIS A 39 -4.64 18.56 1.87
CA HIS A 39 -6.05 18.96 1.92
C HIS A 39 -6.69 19.07 0.51
N THR A 40 -8.04 19.12 0.40
CA THR A 40 -8.72 18.93 -0.92
C THR A 40 -8.58 20.18 -1.78
N ASP A 41 -8.63 21.33 -1.11
CA ASP A 41 -8.26 22.65 -1.63
C ASP A 41 -6.86 22.66 -2.25
N GLU A 42 -5.90 21.90 -1.73
CA GLU A 42 -4.57 21.80 -2.33
C GLU A 42 -4.56 21.04 -3.66
N VAL A 43 -5.50 20.10 -3.87
CA VAL A 43 -5.69 19.42 -5.15
C VAL A 43 -6.29 20.36 -6.17
N ASP A 44 -7.31 21.13 -5.79
CA ASP A 44 -7.91 22.16 -6.65
C ASP A 44 -6.87 23.21 -7.07
N ALA A 45 -6.07 23.70 -6.11
CA ALA A 45 -4.97 24.62 -6.38
C ALA A 45 -3.91 24.03 -7.33
N HIS A 46 -3.61 22.72 -7.21
CA HIS A 46 -2.72 22.04 -8.16
C HIS A 46 -3.31 21.95 -9.57
N LEU A 47 -4.61 21.67 -9.69
CA LEU A 47 -5.29 21.62 -10.98
C LEU A 47 -5.34 23.00 -11.63
N GLN A 48 -5.64 24.06 -10.86
CA GLN A 48 -5.58 25.44 -11.31
C GLN A 48 -4.18 25.80 -11.82
N ALA A 49 -3.14 25.46 -11.07
CA ALA A 49 -1.76 25.72 -11.46
C ALA A 49 -1.33 24.94 -12.72
N ALA A 50 -1.76 23.68 -12.86
CA ALA A 50 -1.39 22.82 -13.97
C ALA A 50 -2.11 23.19 -15.28
N LEU A 51 -3.39 23.57 -15.19
CA LEU A 51 -4.24 23.89 -16.34
C LEU A 51 -4.14 25.36 -16.75
N GLY A 52 -3.82 26.27 -15.83
CA GLY A 52 -3.71 27.70 -16.11
C GLY A 52 -5.00 28.25 -16.71
N ASP A 53 -4.89 28.94 -17.85
CA ASP A 53 -6.02 29.54 -18.56
C ASP A 53 -7.08 28.52 -19.03
N LEU A 54 -6.74 27.22 -19.07
CA LEU A 54 -7.67 26.16 -19.44
C LEU A 54 -8.56 25.71 -18.27
N TYR A 55 -8.30 26.16 -17.04
CA TYR A 55 -9.05 25.74 -15.87
C TYR A 55 -10.54 26.10 -15.97
N ASP A 56 -10.85 27.33 -16.37
CA ASP A 56 -12.24 27.78 -16.56
C ASP A 56 -12.90 27.17 -17.80
N ALA A 57 -12.11 26.49 -18.65
CA ALA A 57 -12.59 25.77 -19.82
C ALA A 57 -12.87 24.29 -19.54
N VAL A 58 -12.75 23.83 -18.29
CA VAL A 58 -13.11 22.47 -17.86
C VAL A 58 -14.04 22.50 -16.64
N ASP A 59 -15.04 21.63 -16.62
CA ASP A 59 -15.79 21.34 -15.39
C ASP A 59 -15.03 20.28 -14.61
N VAL A 60 -14.73 20.56 -13.34
CA VAL A 60 -14.05 19.66 -12.39
C VAL A 60 -15.08 19.22 -11.35
N GLU A 61 -15.45 17.95 -11.37
CA GLU A 61 -16.32 17.36 -10.34
C GLU A 61 -15.51 16.42 -9.43
N ILE A 62 -15.56 16.65 -8.11
CA ILE A 62 -15.00 15.71 -7.14
C ILE A 62 -15.96 14.52 -6.97
N ILE A 63 -15.59 13.38 -7.51
CA ILE A 63 -16.38 12.14 -7.45
C ILE A 63 -16.15 11.37 -6.15
N MET A 64 -14.93 11.43 -5.62
CA MET A 64 -14.53 10.74 -4.40
C MET A 64 -13.50 11.60 -3.66
N ASN A 65 -13.66 11.71 -2.34
CA ASN A 65 -12.74 12.47 -1.47
C ASN A 65 -12.54 11.72 -0.16
N ASP A 66 -11.78 10.64 -0.23
CA ASP A 66 -11.49 9.81 0.92
C ASP A 66 -10.17 10.25 1.57
N PRO A 67 -10.14 10.51 2.89
CA PRO A 67 -8.93 10.92 3.59
C PRO A 67 -7.86 9.81 3.58
N ALA A 68 -6.60 10.21 3.51
CA ALA A 68 -5.48 9.30 3.78
C ALA A 68 -5.64 8.72 5.18
N SER A 69 -5.35 7.43 5.32
CA SER A 69 -5.44 6.74 6.59
C SER A 69 -4.25 5.81 6.80
N LEU A 70 -3.71 5.85 8.01
CA LEU A 70 -2.59 5.03 8.40
C LEU A 70 -2.86 4.39 9.76
N SER A 71 -2.36 3.17 9.93
CA SER A 71 -2.23 2.58 11.25
C SER A 71 -0.90 3.05 11.88
N PRO A 72 -0.85 3.28 13.20
CA PRO A 72 0.42 3.45 13.94
C PRO A 72 1.31 2.20 13.79
N THR A 73 2.61 2.28 14.08
CA THR A 73 3.52 1.11 14.05
C THR A 73 3.92 0.64 15.44
N ASP A 74 3.55 1.37 16.49
CA ASP A 74 3.70 1.00 17.90
C ASP A 74 2.46 0.22 18.37
N THR A 75 2.20 -0.94 17.76
CA THR A 75 1.03 -1.78 18.09
C THR A 75 1.39 -3.25 18.32
N PRO A 76 0.59 -3.99 19.10
CA PRO A 76 0.80 -5.43 19.27
C PRO A 76 0.77 -6.21 17.96
N LEU A 77 -0.08 -5.82 17.00
CA LEU A 77 -0.15 -6.45 15.69
C LEU A 77 1.14 -6.19 14.88
N TRP A 78 1.68 -4.98 14.94
CA TRP A 78 2.96 -4.67 14.29
C TRP A 78 4.11 -5.50 14.86
N ASP A 79 4.18 -5.59 16.19
CA ASP A 79 5.21 -6.38 16.88
C ASP A 79 5.11 -7.87 16.50
N SER A 80 3.89 -8.39 16.37
CA SER A 80 3.62 -9.75 15.95
C SER A 80 4.07 -10.01 14.50
N ILE A 81 3.76 -9.08 13.59
CA ILE A 81 4.24 -9.10 12.21
C ILE A 81 5.77 -9.11 12.18
N GLN A 82 6.43 -8.25 12.96
CA GLN A 82 7.89 -8.19 13.01
C GLN A 82 8.53 -9.50 13.49
N ARG A 83 7.96 -10.14 14.52
CA ARG A 83 8.40 -11.47 14.98
C ARG A 83 8.17 -12.56 13.93
N ALA A 84 7.00 -12.57 13.29
CA ALA A 84 6.67 -13.56 12.27
C ALA A 84 7.59 -13.48 11.05
N VAL A 85 7.96 -12.28 10.61
CA VAL A 85 8.93 -12.06 9.52
C VAL A 85 10.33 -12.53 9.91
N GLY A 86 10.71 -12.33 11.17
CA GLY A 86 12.02 -12.75 11.68
C GLY A 86 12.26 -14.26 11.70
N LYS A 87 11.20 -15.08 11.63
CA LYS A 87 11.30 -16.55 11.61
C LYS A 87 11.94 -17.08 10.32
N PRO A 88 11.38 -16.85 9.10
CA PRO A 88 12.03 -17.25 7.86
C PRO A 88 13.23 -16.36 7.52
N PHE A 89 13.28 -15.14 8.06
CA PHE A 89 14.35 -14.19 7.76
C PHE A 89 15.01 -13.56 8.99
N PRO A 90 15.89 -14.29 9.69
CA PRO A 90 16.58 -13.79 10.87
C PRO A 90 17.42 -12.53 10.60
N GLY A 91 17.33 -11.56 11.51
CA GLY A 91 18.09 -10.31 11.43
C GLY A 91 17.53 -9.27 10.46
N MET A 92 16.36 -9.51 9.86
CA MET A 92 15.67 -8.53 9.04
C MET A 92 14.86 -7.54 9.89
N SER A 93 14.78 -6.30 9.40
CA SER A 93 13.86 -5.29 9.90
C SER A 93 12.77 -5.01 8.86
N ILE A 94 11.58 -4.67 9.32
CA ILE A 94 10.45 -4.29 8.45
C ILE A 94 10.32 -2.77 8.47
N THR A 95 9.99 -2.17 7.33
CA THR A 95 9.79 -0.72 7.20
C THR A 95 8.39 -0.46 6.67
N PRO A 96 7.60 0.44 7.29
CA PRO A 96 6.27 0.78 6.79
C PRO A 96 6.35 1.43 5.41
N GLN A 97 5.47 1.03 4.49
CA GLN A 97 5.36 1.63 3.15
C GLN A 97 3.92 2.03 2.84
N LEU A 98 3.77 3.15 2.12
CA LEU A 98 2.50 3.59 1.54
C LEU A 98 2.29 2.90 0.18
N VAL A 99 1.09 2.43 -0.10
CA VAL A 99 0.74 1.79 -1.38
C VAL A 99 -0.28 2.59 -2.15
N VAL A 100 0.06 2.86 -3.42
CA VAL A 100 -0.80 3.44 -4.46
C VAL A 100 -1.82 2.43 -4.94
N GLY A 101 -2.95 2.28 -4.22
CA GLY A 101 -3.95 1.27 -4.57
C GLY A 101 -5.12 1.09 -3.58
N PHE A 102 -6.25 0.56 -4.07
CA PHE A 102 -7.45 0.29 -3.26
C PHE A 102 -7.26 -0.93 -2.36
N THR A 103 -7.46 -0.73 -1.05
CA THR A 103 -7.52 -1.81 -0.07
C THR A 103 -8.66 -1.55 0.91
N ASP A 104 -9.29 -2.61 1.41
CA ASP A 104 -10.34 -2.50 2.43
C ASP A 104 -9.79 -2.05 3.80
N ALA A 105 -8.46 -1.99 3.97
CA ALA A 105 -7.81 -1.57 5.20
C ALA A 105 -8.27 -0.17 5.65
N ARG A 106 -8.60 0.73 4.72
CA ARG A 106 -9.19 2.04 5.02
C ARG A 106 -10.54 1.91 5.71
N VAL A 107 -11.40 1.04 5.21
CA VAL A 107 -12.73 0.79 5.77
C VAL A 107 -12.60 0.26 7.20
N TYR A 108 -11.71 -0.70 7.42
CA TYR A 108 -11.44 -1.23 8.77
C TYR A 108 -10.87 -0.18 9.73
N ARG A 109 -9.98 0.70 9.27
CA ARG A 109 -9.48 1.82 10.08
C ARG A 109 -10.55 2.83 10.44
N ASN A 110 -11.47 3.14 9.52
CA ASN A 110 -12.60 4.02 9.80
C ASN A 110 -13.55 3.43 10.87
N MET A 111 -13.56 2.10 11.03
CA MET A 111 -14.27 1.42 12.12
C MET A 111 -13.45 1.32 13.43
N GLY A 112 -12.27 1.94 13.48
CA GLY A 112 -11.40 1.95 14.67
C GLY A 112 -10.42 0.78 14.76
N SER A 113 -10.28 -0.04 13.71
CA SER A 113 -9.34 -1.17 13.71
C SER A 113 -7.92 -0.76 13.30
N ILE A 114 -6.92 -1.53 13.76
CA ILE A 114 -5.56 -1.50 13.23
C ILE A 114 -5.49 -2.43 12.03
N ALA A 115 -5.07 -1.91 10.88
CA ALA A 115 -4.96 -2.69 9.65
C ALA A 115 -3.64 -2.43 8.92
N TYR A 116 -2.93 -3.50 8.57
CA TYR A 116 -1.79 -3.53 7.66
C TYR A 116 -2.05 -4.63 6.63
N GLY A 117 -1.56 -4.47 5.41
CA GLY A 117 -1.43 -5.59 4.47
C GLY A 117 0.02 -6.07 4.44
N ALA A 118 0.25 -7.34 4.20
CA ALA A 118 1.59 -7.92 4.20
C ALA A 118 1.59 -9.27 3.47
N GLY A 119 2.73 -9.65 2.90
CA GLY A 119 2.94 -10.94 2.25
C GLY A 119 4.42 -11.21 2.05
N LEU A 120 4.86 -12.43 2.39
CA LEU A 120 6.24 -12.88 2.23
C LEU A 120 6.41 -13.50 0.85
N PHE A 121 7.50 -13.14 0.18
CA PHE A 121 7.88 -13.70 -1.11
C PHE A 121 9.18 -14.47 -1.00
N SER A 122 9.32 -15.50 -1.84
CA SER A 122 10.56 -16.25 -1.97
C SER A 122 11.69 -15.32 -2.43
N PRO A 123 12.95 -15.60 -2.08
CA PRO A 123 14.09 -14.79 -2.52
C PRO A 123 14.29 -14.75 -4.04
N SER A 124 13.61 -15.64 -4.76
CA SER A 124 13.67 -15.70 -6.23
C SER A 124 12.81 -14.64 -6.91
N VAL A 125 11.77 -14.13 -6.24
CA VAL A 125 10.86 -13.12 -6.79
C VAL A 125 11.42 -11.73 -6.55
N SER A 126 11.71 -11.01 -7.63
CA SER A 126 12.12 -9.60 -7.52
C SER A 126 10.91 -8.67 -7.36
N PRO A 127 11.08 -7.48 -6.73
CA PRO A 127 10.02 -6.48 -6.64
C PRO A 127 9.50 -6.04 -8.01
N GLY A 128 10.39 -5.91 -9.01
CA GLY A 128 9.99 -5.57 -10.37
C GLY A 128 9.14 -6.66 -11.00
N GLU A 129 9.54 -7.93 -10.84
CA GLU A 129 8.76 -9.07 -11.33
C GLU A 129 7.38 -9.14 -10.67
N PHE A 130 7.31 -9.00 -9.34
CA PHE A 130 6.05 -8.94 -8.61
C PHE A 130 5.14 -7.83 -9.16
N SER A 131 5.67 -6.60 -9.30
CA SER A 131 4.90 -5.46 -9.81
C SER A 131 4.36 -5.69 -11.23
N THR A 132 5.10 -6.37 -12.11
CA THR A 132 4.61 -6.66 -13.48
C THR A 132 3.51 -7.70 -13.53
N ARG A 133 3.37 -8.54 -12.49
CA ARG A 133 2.35 -9.59 -12.42
C ARG A 133 1.06 -9.10 -11.78
N PHE A 134 1.13 -8.11 -10.90
CA PHE A 134 -0.05 -7.56 -10.23
C PHE A 134 -1.01 -6.94 -11.26
N HIS A 135 -2.18 -7.57 -11.46
CA HIS A 135 -3.12 -7.27 -12.56
C HIS A 135 -2.50 -7.35 -13.97
N GLY A 136 -1.38 -8.08 -14.09
CA GLY A 136 -0.65 -8.28 -15.33
C GLY A 136 -1.09 -9.54 -16.09
N ASN A 137 -0.53 -9.72 -17.28
CA ASN A 137 -0.72 -10.97 -18.02
C ASN A 137 -0.09 -12.15 -17.26
N ASP A 138 -0.80 -13.27 -17.22
CA ASP A 138 -0.32 -14.51 -16.58
C ASP A 138 0.07 -14.29 -15.10
N GLU A 139 -0.77 -13.53 -14.39
CA GLU A 139 -0.65 -13.29 -12.94
C GLU A 139 -0.50 -14.61 -12.19
N ARG A 140 0.60 -14.72 -11.43
CA ARG A 140 0.93 -15.93 -10.66
C ARG A 140 1.93 -15.62 -9.55
N VAL A 141 1.94 -16.51 -8.56
CA VAL A 141 2.91 -16.53 -7.46
C VAL A 141 3.55 -17.92 -7.41
N ASP A 142 4.81 -18.01 -7.02
CA ASP A 142 5.46 -19.29 -6.80
C ASP A 142 4.95 -19.96 -5.52
N VAL A 143 5.09 -21.30 -5.46
CA VAL A 143 4.59 -22.09 -4.33
C VAL A 143 5.29 -21.74 -3.02
N GLU A 144 6.59 -21.41 -3.06
CA GLU A 144 7.36 -21.03 -1.87
C GLU A 144 6.83 -19.70 -1.29
N SER A 145 6.57 -18.69 -2.11
CA SER A 145 5.92 -17.44 -1.67
C SER A 145 4.54 -17.68 -1.04
N LEU A 146 3.74 -18.59 -1.60
CA LEU A 146 2.43 -18.94 -1.03
C LEU A 146 2.58 -19.62 0.34
N GLU A 147 3.52 -20.57 0.47
CA GLU A 147 3.82 -21.24 1.73
C GLU A 147 4.35 -20.26 2.79
N LEU A 148 5.31 -19.41 2.41
CA LEU A 148 5.86 -18.37 3.29
C LEU A 148 4.77 -17.44 3.81
N SER A 149 3.93 -16.89 2.93
CA SER A 149 2.82 -16.01 3.32
C SER A 149 1.79 -16.71 4.19
N THR A 150 1.49 -17.98 3.93
CA THR A 150 0.56 -18.78 4.74
C THR A 150 1.09 -18.96 6.16
N ASN A 151 2.34 -19.42 6.28
CA ASN A 151 2.99 -19.62 7.58
C ASN A 151 3.13 -18.31 8.35
N PHE A 152 3.45 -17.21 7.65
CA PHE A 152 3.48 -15.86 8.23
C PHE A 152 2.16 -15.49 8.90
N TRP A 153 1.02 -15.64 8.22
CA TRP A 153 -0.27 -15.27 8.81
C TRP A 153 -0.68 -16.20 9.96
N ILE A 154 -0.36 -17.49 9.88
CA ILE A 154 -0.56 -18.43 10.99
C ILE A 154 0.27 -18.01 12.21
N ASP A 155 1.52 -17.63 11.98
CA ASP A 155 2.43 -17.20 13.03
C ASP A 155 1.98 -15.89 13.69
N VAL A 156 1.52 -14.91 12.90
CA VAL A 156 0.93 -13.67 13.42
C VAL A 156 -0.30 -13.97 14.27
N ALA A 157 -1.21 -14.82 13.77
CA ALA A 157 -2.43 -15.15 14.51
C ALA A 157 -2.14 -15.83 15.86
N LYS A 158 -1.26 -16.83 15.88
CA LYS A 158 -0.88 -17.55 17.11
C LYS A 158 -0.16 -16.65 18.12
N ASP A 159 0.74 -15.80 17.64
CA ASP A 159 1.50 -14.90 18.50
C ASP A 159 0.62 -13.79 19.08
N LEU A 160 -0.33 -13.25 18.29
CA LEU A 160 -1.20 -12.17 18.73
C LEU A 160 -2.35 -12.64 19.65
N LEU A 161 -2.89 -13.85 19.42
CA LEU A 161 -4.10 -14.32 20.09
C LEU A 161 -3.85 -15.38 21.18
N GLY A 162 -2.66 -15.99 21.22
CA GLY A 162 -2.36 -17.16 22.07
C GLY A 162 -2.88 -18.47 21.51
#